data_AF-A0A8H3UQ52-F1
#
_entry.id   AF-A0A8H3UQ52-F1
#
_cell.length_a   1.000
_cell.length_b   1.000
_cell.length_c   1.000
_cell.angle_alpha   90.00
_cell.angle_beta   90.00
_cell.angle_gamma   90.00
#
_symmetry.space_group_name_H-M   'P 1'
#
loop_
_entity.id
_entity.type
_entity.pdbx_description
1 polymer ?
#
loop_
_entity_poly.entity_id
_entity_poly.type
_entity_poly.pdbx_seq_one_letter_code
_entity_poly.pdbx_strand_id
1 'polypeptide(L)'
;MKPSQLLLLRSLVHGPQQTVCKSCATRQFRTLQPLRQTPQPPKRKPIQNLPDNLLSHGTSNPSPRNPSSIPRSGFKPSELQPLGRPIGQRIPPHPSDNDTQDRRSWGEKRSDFGNWERHLQRREELKRAVAQPYFKNWKGLDNAKGKSWIANERVWKKEVSLWFPNLRGSTLSKGQDAVEGGVSSTTKVLTGKVTVVGVFSRLWARNQCHSFFGARQHQNPEIRTLIEQYAGKAQIVEIDVEDKPVMRWFGYLFGWNLRKTMKQEEWGNYFKLKELPGSVAETIGVVNLSAGTVFLVDQECKIRWAGSGDATPEEKASLVRGMKKLLP
;
A
#
# COMPACT_ATOMS: atom_id res chain seq x y z
N MET A 1 -31.38 -37.83 89.63
CA MET A 1 -32.62 -37.05 89.85
C MET A 1 -32.99 -36.36 88.54
N LYS A 2 -34.28 -36.24 88.20
CA LYS A 2 -34.81 -35.36 87.12
C LYS A 2 -35.42 -34.11 87.78
N PRO A 3 -35.44 -32.92 87.15
CA PRO A 3 -36.42 -32.54 86.10
C PRO A 3 -35.74 -32.11 84.78
N SER A 4 -36.31 -32.17 83.56
CA SER A 4 -37.55 -31.56 83.03
C SER A 4 -37.46 -30.02 82.97
N GLN A 5 -37.81 -29.26 81.94
CA GLN A 5 -38.13 -29.38 80.50
C GLN A 5 -38.67 -27.98 80.11
N LEU A 6 -38.50 -27.49 78.86
CA LEU A 6 -39.35 -26.45 78.21
C LEU A 6 -39.26 -25.00 78.80
N LEU A 7 -39.28 -23.86 78.09
CA LEU A 7 -39.35 -23.44 76.67
C LEU A 7 -38.35 -22.25 76.45
N LEU A 8 -38.14 -21.56 75.31
CA LEU A 8 -38.68 -21.55 73.93
C LEU A 8 -37.56 -21.05 72.95
N LEU A 9 -37.94 -20.56 71.75
CA LEU A 9 -37.09 -20.09 70.65
C LEU A 9 -37.06 -18.55 70.50
N ARG A 10 -35.88 -17.99 70.22
CA ARG A 10 -35.64 -16.84 69.31
C ARG A 10 -34.26 -17.03 68.68
N SER A 11 -34.19 -17.52 67.44
CA SER A 11 -33.95 -16.71 66.22
C SER A 11 -32.73 -15.77 66.34
N LEU A 12 -31.73 -15.72 65.46
CA LEU A 12 -31.37 -16.35 64.19
C LEU A 12 -30.09 -15.56 63.74
N VAL A 13 -29.36 -16.03 62.73
CA VAL A 13 -28.27 -15.30 62.04
C VAL A 13 -27.00 -14.99 62.85
N HIS A 14 -26.06 -15.96 62.85
CA HIS A 14 -24.66 -15.60 62.64
C HIS A 14 -24.47 -15.27 61.15
N GLY A 15 -23.93 -14.09 60.84
CA GLY A 15 -23.57 -13.65 59.48
C GLY A 15 -22.10 -13.19 59.45
N PRO A 16 -21.36 -13.42 58.35
CA PRO A 16 -19.90 -13.43 58.40
C PRO A 16 -19.26 -12.03 58.41
N GLN A 17 -18.07 -11.94 59.01
CA GLN A 17 -17.17 -10.81 58.79
C GLN A 17 -16.84 -10.69 57.30
N GLN A 18 -17.30 -9.61 56.66
CA GLN A 18 -17.04 -9.35 55.25
C GLN A 18 -15.59 -8.87 55.05
N THR A 19 -14.69 -9.79 54.72
CA THR A 19 -13.33 -9.46 54.26
C THR A 19 -13.40 -8.84 52.86
N VAL A 20 -13.42 -7.52 52.81
CA VAL A 20 -13.45 -6.77 51.54
C VAL A 20 -12.20 -7.09 50.71
N CYS A 21 -12.42 -7.64 49.52
CA CYS A 21 -11.33 -8.01 48.61
C CYS A 21 -10.49 -6.79 48.21
N LYS A 22 -9.16 -6.91 48.28
CA LYS A 22 -8.22 -5.80 47.95
C LYS A 22 -8.34 -5.29 46.51
N SER A 23 -8.92 -6.06 45.59
CA SER A 23 -9.22 -5.60 44.21
C SER A 23 -10.49 -4.74 44.09
N CYS A 24 -11.40 -4.79 45.08
CA CYS A 24 -12.59 -3.93 45.11
C CYS A 24 -12.25 -2.54 45.68
N ALA A 25 -11.38 -2.46 46.68
CA ALA A 25 -10.93 -1.20 47.28
C ALA A 25 -10.28 -0.25 46.24
N THR A 26 -9.52 -0.78 45.28
CA THR A 26 -8.87 0.02 44.23
C THR A 26 -9.82 0.56 43.16
N ARG A 27 -11.08 0.11 43.08
CA ARG A 27 -12.10 0.71 42.20
C ARG A 27 -12.71 1.99 42.79
N GLN A 28 -12.85 2.09 44.12
CA GLN A 28 -13.47 3.26 44.76
C GLN A 28 -12.60 4.53 44.68
N PHE A 29 -11.28 4.40 44.58
CA PHE A 29 -10.38 5.56 44.44
C PHE A 29 -10.29 6.15 43.02
N ARG A 30 -10.91 5.53 42.00
CA ARG A 30 -10.92 6.07 40.62
C ARG A 30 -12.11 6.98 40.29
N THR A 31 -13.16 7.00 41.11
CA THR A 31 -14.38 7.78 40.85
C THR A 31 -14.38 9.20 41.43
N LEU A 32 -13.33 9.58 42.19
CA LEU A 32 -13.23 10.88 42.87
C LEU A 32 -12.00 11.71 42.44
N GLN A 33 -11.52 11.54 41.21
CA GLN A 33 -10.71 12.60 40.58
C GLN A 33 -11.65 13.60 39.90
N PRO A 34 -11.64 14.90 40.28
CA PRO A 34 -12.38 15.91 39.53
C PRO A 34 -11.83 15.96 38.10
N LEU A 35 -12.73 15.91 37.12
CA LEU A 35 -12.38 16.04 35.70
C LEU A 35 -11.65 17.36 35.49
N ARG A 36 -10.32 17.27 35.31
CA ARG A 36 -9.49 18.43 34.97
C ARG A 36 -9.97 18.94 33.61
N GLN A 37 -10.63 20.10 33.62
CA GLN A 37 -11.29 20.66 32.45
C GLN A 37 -10.31 20.73 31.28
N THR A 38 -10.63 20.05 30.18
CA THR A 38 -9.90 20.23 28.92
C THR A 38 -10.13 21.67 28.44
N PRO A 39 -9.09 22.41 28.03
CA PRO A 39 -9.27 23.71 27.41
C PRO A 39 -10.21 23.56 26.21
N GLN A 40 -11.32 24.31 26.20
CA GLN A 40 -12.22 24.30 25.04
C GLN A 40 -11.46 24.83 23.82
N PRO A 41 -11.59 24.19 22.64
CA PRO A 41 -11.05 24.76 21.42
C PRO A 41 -11.72 26.11 21.15
N PRO A 42 -10.97 27.13 20.69
CA PRO A 42 -11.54 28.45 20.45
C PRO A 42 -12.68 28.36 19.44
N LYS A 43 -13.84 28.93 19.80
CA LYS A 43 -15.02 28.99 18.92
C LYS A 43 -14.62 29.67 17.61
N ARG A 44 -14.63 28.90 16.51
CA ARG A 44 -14.42 29.45 15.17
C ARG A 44 -15.55 30.43 14.87
N LYS A 45 -15.20 31.66 14.49
CA LYS A 45 -16.17 32.60 13.91
C LYS A 45 -16.75 31.97 12.63
N PRO A 46 -18.05 32.15 12.33
CA PRO A 46 -18.60 31.75 11.04
C PRO A 46 -17.82 32.42 9.92
N ILE A 47 -17.50 31.66 8.86
CA ILE A 47 -16.95 32.23 7.64
C ILE A 47 -18.06 33.07 7.02
N GLN A 48 -17.87 34.38 6.96
CA GLN A 48 -18.78 35.28 6.25
C GLN A 48 -18.68 34.99 4.75
N ASN A 49 -19.83 35.03 4.08
CA ASN A 49 -19.95 34.66 2.67
C ASN A 49 -19.01 35.50 1.80
N LEU A 50 -18.24 34.84 0.93
CA LEU A 50 -17.50 35.50 -0.14
C LEU A 50 -18.51 35.78 -1.28
N PRO A 51 -18.55 36.99 -1.87
CA PRO A 51 -19.60 37.34 -2.83
C PRO A 51 -19.46 36.62 -4.17
N ASP A 52 -20.58 36.04 -4.65
CA ASP A 52 -20.76 35.56 -6.03
C ASP A 52 -20.84 36.75 -7.00
N ASN A 53 -19.70 37.37 -7.34
CA ASN A 53 -19.64 38.26 -8.51
C ASN A 53 -18.20 38.57 -8.98
N LEU A 54 -17.59 37.64 -9.73
CA LEU A 54 -16.53 37.96 -10.71
C LEU A 54 -16.63 37.03 -11.93
N LEU A 55 -17.80 37.04 -12.59
CA LEU A 55 -17.93 36.62 -13.99
C LEU A 55 -17.98 37.89 -14.85
N SER A 56 -16.90 38.18 -15.56
CA SER A 56 -16.88 39.18 -16.63
C SER A 56 -16.22 38.58 -17.87
N HIS A 57 -16.79 38.89 -19.03
CA HIS A 57 -16.47 38.25 -20.31
C HIS A 57 -15.14 38.76 -20.90
N GLY A 58 -14.36 37.85 -21.51
CA GLY A 58 -13.10 38.19 -22.17
C GLY A 58 -12.61 37.12 -23.16
N THR A 59 -13.07 37.24 -24.41
CA THR A 59 -12.40 36.82 -25.68
C THR A 59 -11.56 35.52 -25.73
N SER A 60 -12.14 34.52 -26.40
CA SER A 60 -11.52 33.56 -27.35
C SER A 60 -9.99 33.30 -27.32
N ASN A 61 -9.61 32.09 -26.88
CA ASN A 61 -8.60 31.27 -27.55
C ASN A 61 -8.82 29.77 -27.22
N PRO A 62 -8.59 28.82 -28.14
CA PRO A 62 -8.93 27.41 -27.94
C PRO A 62 -7.91 26.68 -27.05
N SER A 63 -8.25 26.50 -25.78
CA SER A 63 -7.48 25.67 -24.83
C SER A 63 -7.77 24.17 -25.04
N PRO A 64 -6.82 23.24 -24.86
CA PRO A 64 -7.00 21.83 -25.20
C PRO A 64 -8.12 21.16 -24.39
N ARG A 65 -8.96 20.43 -25.13
CA ARG A 65 -10.24 19.82 -24.74
C ARG A 65 -10.21 19.11 -23.39
N ASN A 66 -10.86 19.70 -22.38
CA ASN A 66 -11.08 19.08 -21.08
C ASN A 66 -12.13 17.95 -21.21
N PRO A 67 -11.82 16.67 -20.89
CA PRO A 67 -12.74 15.54 -21.11
C PRO A 67 -13.79 15.46 -19.98
N SER A 68 -14.71 16.42 -19.94
CA SER A 68 -15.76 16.57 -18.92
C SER A 68 -17.16 16.25 -19.44
N SER A 69 -17.30 15.15 -20.17
CA SER A 69 -18.60 14.62 -20.61
C SER A 69 -18.57 13.09 -20.65
N ILE A 70 -19.05 12.43 -19.60
CA ILE A 70 -19.20 10.97 -19.53
C ILE A 70 -20.69 10.63 -19.32
N PRO A 71 -21.31 9.82 -20.20
CA PRO A 71 -22.69 9.37 -20.04
C PRO A 71 -22.86 8.44 -18.83
N ARG A 72 -24.08 8.39 -18.25
CA ARG A 72 -24.43 7.40 -17.21
C ARG A 72 -25.02 6.14 -17.84
N SER A 73 -24.19 5.24 -18.34
CA SER A 73 -24.54 3.83 -18.58
C SER A 73 -23.28 2.95 -18.57
N GLY A 74 -23.45 1.62 -18.53
CA GLY A 74 -22.36 0.68 -18.26
C GLY A 74 -21.24 0.67 -19.31
N PHE A 75 -20.00 0.85 -18.85
CA PHE A 75 -18.77 0.83 -19.66
C PHE A 75 -18.58 -0.49 -20.41
N LYS A 76 -18.24 -0.42 -21.69
CA LYS A 76 -17.71 -1.54 -22.47
C LYS A 76 -16.17 -1.59 -22.36
N PRO A 77 -15.53 -2.77 -22.50
CA PRO A 77 -14.06 -2.89 -22.46
C PRO A 77 -13.31 -2.01 -23.48
N SER A 78 -13.98 -1.57 -24.54
CA SER A 78 -13.49 -0.64 -25.57
C SER A 78 -13.22 0.79 -25.07
N GLU A 79 -13.56 1.12 -23.83
CA GLU A 79 -13.43 2.48 -23.27
C GLU A 79 -12.18 2.67 -22.40
N LEU A 80 -11.43 1.60 -22.10
CA LEU A 80 -10.18 1.69 -21.34
C LEU A 80 -9.14 2.56 -22.08
N GLN A 81 -8.62 3.57 -21.39
CA GLN A 81 -7.64 4.50 -21.95
C GLN A 81 -6.20 4.08 -21.61
N PRO A 82 -5.21 4.48 -22.44
CA PRO A 82 -3.80 4.38 -22.09
C PRO A 82 -3.40 5.36 -20.98
N LEU A 83 -2.24 5.14 -20.34
CA LEU A 83 -1.70 6.03 -19.32
C LEU A 83 -1.16 7.33 -19.93
N GLY A 84 -2.02 8.36 -19.99
CA GLY A 84 -1.70 9.67 -20.55
C GLY A 84 -0.59 10.46 -19.82
N ARG A 85 -0.13 10.02 -18.63
CA ARG A 85 0.98 10.66 -17.90
C ARG A 85 1.87 9.64 -17.18
N PRO A 86 3.16 9.94 -16.95
CA PRO A 86 4.02 9.16 -16.06
C PRO A 86 3.46 9.08 -14.63
N ILE A 87 3.75 7.97 -13.95
CA ILE A 87 3.28 7.63 -12.60
C ILE A 87 4.48 7.27 -11.73
N GLY A 88 4.38 7.48 -10.41
CA GLY A 88 5.49 7.33 -9.48
C GLY A 88 5.74 8.57 -8.60
N GLN A 89 6.70 8.46 -7.69
CA GLN A 89 7.14 9.54 -6.81
C GLN A 89 7.92 10.61 -7.60
N ARG A 90 7.81 11.87 -7.15
CA ARG A 90 8.55 13.02 -7.72
C ARG A 90 9.97 13.19 -7.18
N ILE A 91 10.30 12.45 -6.14
CA ILE A 91 11.58 12.50 -5.42
C ILE A 91 12.20 11.10 -5.56
N PRO A 92 13.51 10.96 -5.77
CA PRO A 92 14.18 9.66 -5.77
C PRO A 92 13.96 8.93 -4.43
N PRO A 93 13.65 7.62 -4.45
CA PRO A 93 13.40 6.84 -3.23
C PRO A 93 14.72 6.56 -2.51
N HIS A 94 14.74 6.67 -1.19
CA HIS A 94 15.84 6.21 -0.36
C HIS A 94 15.53 4.84 0.25
N PRO A 95 16.51 3.91 0.40
CA PRO A 95 16.29 2.60 1.02
C PRO A 95 15.69 2.58 2.43
N SER A 96 15.75 3.70 3.18
CA SER A 96 15.13 3.85 4.50
C SER A 96 13.70 4.43 4.45
N ASP A 97 13.19 4.82 3.28
CA ASP A 97 11.83 5.36 3.18
C ASP A 97 10.80 4.28 3.49
N ASN A 98 9.63 4.69 4.00
CA ASN A 98 8.56 3.78 4.42
C ASN A 98 9.03 2.71 5.43
N ASP A 99 9.95 3.05 6.33
CA ASP A 99 10.32 2.15 7.43
C ASP A 99 9.17 1.93 8.41
N THR A 100 8.76 0.67 8.57
CA THR A 100 7.73 0.24 9.53
C THR A 100 8.25 0.30 10.97
N GLN A 101 9.56 0.23 11.19
CA GLN A 101 10.16 0.32 12.52
C GLN A 101 10.52 1.77 12.84
N ASP A 102 9.75 2.38 13.73
CA ASP A 102 10.08 3.68 14.30
C ASP A 102 11.26 3.55 15.27
N ARG A 103 12.47 3.72 14.75
CA ARG A 103 13.75 3.61 15.48
C ARG A 103 13.98 4.72 16.52
N ARG A 104 13.10 5.74 16.60
CA ARG A 104 13.19 6.79 17.63
C ARG A 104 13.09 6.20 19.03
N SER A 105 13.89 6.73 19.95
CA SER A 105 13.82 6.44 21.38
C SER A 105 12.47 6.84 21.98
N TRP A 106 12.15 6.31 23.16
CA TRP A 106 10.96 6.71 23.91
C TRP A 106 10.96 8.21 24.28
N GLY A 107 12.15 8.80 24.49
CA GLY A 107 12.32 10.23 24.75
C GLY A 107 11.96 11.09 23.55
N GLU A 108 12.49 10.75 22.37
CA GLU A 108 12.16 11.44 21.11
C GLU A 108 10.68 11.32 20.77
N LYS A 109 10.12 10.10 20.85
CA LYS A 109 8.68 9.86 20.69
C LYS A 109 7.85 10.72 21.65
N ARG A 110 8.27 10.85 22.92
CA ARG A 110 7.61 11.72 23.90
C ARG A 110 7.69 13.20 23.53
N SER A 111 8.84 13.68 23.05
CA SER A 111 9.03 15.06 22.61
C SER A 111 8.17 15.42 21.39
N ASP A 112 7.94 14.45 20.49
CA ASP A 112 7.18 14.66 19.27
C ASP A 112 5.68 14.88 19.49
N PHE A 113 5.08 14.33 20.56
CA PHE A 113 3.67 14.62 20.89
C PHE A 113 3.39 16.10 21.20
N GLY A 114 4.42 16.88 21.54
CA GLY A 114 4.33 18.33 21.75
C GLY A 114 4.73 19.17 20.55
N ASN A 115 5.30 18.58 19.48
CA ASN A 115 5.89 19.33 18.38
C ASN A 115 4.84 19.68 17.31
N TRP A 116 4.23 20.86 17.46
CA TRP A 116 3.23 21.39 16.53
C TRP A 116 3.72 21.48 15.08
N GLU A 117 4.99 21.87 14.88
CA GLU A 117 5.56 22.09 13.55
C GLU A 117 5.78 20.77 12.80
N ARG A 118 6.26 19.72 13.47
CA ARG A 118 6.34 18.36 12.89
C ARG A 118 4.95 17.80 12.57
N HIS A 119 3.94 18.10 13.39
CA HIS A 119 2.55 17.76 13.06
C HIS A 119 2.00 18.54 11.85
N LEU A 120 2.43 19.78 11.63
CA LEU A 120 2.06 20.58 10.47
C LEU A 120 2.73 20.06 9.20
N GLN A 121 4.04 19.80 9.24
CA GLN A 121 4.80 19.19 8.13
C GLN A 121 4.19 17.84 7.72
N ARG A 122 3.94 16.93 8.68
CA ARG A 122 3.35 15.62 8.38
C ARG A 122 1.92 15.71 7.84
N ARG A 123 1.12 16.68 8.28
CA ARG A 123 -0.20 16.96 7.67
C ARG A 123 -0.06 17.44 6.23
N GLU A 124 0.95 18.25 5.95
CA GLU A 124 1.17 18.81 4.62
C GLU A 124 1.71 17.76 3.63
N GLU A 125 2.60 16.88 4.07
CA GLU A 125 3.00 15.66 3.35
C GLU A 125 1.78 14.79 3.01
N LEU A 126 0.94 14.48 4.00
CA LEU A 126 -0.27 13.68 3.81
C LEU A 126 -1.27 14.35 2.85
N LYS A 127 -1.48 15.68 2.95
CA LYS A 127 -2.32 16.42 2.00
C LYS A 127 -1.78 16.37 0.58
N ARG A 128 -0.48 16.59 0.39
CA ARG A 128 0.17 16.55 -0.95
C ARG A 128 0.08 15.16 -1.56
N ALA A 129 0.17 14.11 -0.76
CA ALA A 129 -0.02 12.74 -1.19
C ALA A 129 -1.49 12.45 -1.58
N VAL A 130 -2.47 13.01 -0.86
CA VAL A 130 -3.92 12.92 -1.18
C VAL A 130 -4.33 13.81 -2.37
N ALA A 131 -3.49 14.76 -2.79
CA ALA A 131 -3.80 15.75 -3.84
C ALA A 131 -3.58 15.25 -5.29
N GLN A 132 -3.49 13.94 -5.54
CA GLN A 132 -3.27 13.35 -6.88
C GLN A 132 -4.48 12.52 -7.39
N PRO A 133 -5.70 13.08 -7.49
CA PRO A 133 -6.95 12.34 -7.78
C PRO A 133 -7.10 11.80 -9.21
N TYR A 134 -6.00 11.59 -9.94
CA TYR A 134 -5.99 11.19 -11.35
C TYR A 134 -6.72 9.87 -11.60
N PHE A 135 -6.60 8.93 -10.67
CA PHE A 135 -7.23 7.61 -10.73
C PHE A 135 -8.69 7.59 -10.23
N LYS A 136 -9.15 8.67 -9.59
CA LYS A 136 -10.49 8.78 -8.98
C LYS A 136 -11.64 8.69 -9.99
N ASN A 137 -11.37 8.99 -11.25
CA ASN A 137 -12.36 8.96 -12.34
C ASN A 137 -12.43 7.61 -13.08
N TRP A 138 -11.58 6.65 -12.75
CA TRP A 138 -11.60 5.32 -13.38
C TRP A 138 -12.65 4.42 -12.74
N LYS A 139 -13.87 4.51 -13.29
CA LYS A 139 -15.01 3.66 -12.98
C LYS A 139 -15.08 2.48 -13.96
N GLY A 140 -15.71 1.37 -13.58
CA GLY A 140 -15.99 0.26 -14.49
C GLY A 140 -15.02 -0.93 -14.44
N LEU A 141 -14.28 -1.11 -13.34
CA LEU A 141 -13.36 -2.24 -13.15
C LEU A 141 -14.04 -3.62 -13.31
N ASP A 142 -15.30 -3.74 -12.91
CA ASP A 142 -16.05 -5.00 -12.91
C ASP A 142 -16.24 -5.56 -14.33
N ASN A 143 -16.50 -4.68 -15.31
CA ASN A 143 -16.70 -5.06 -16.71
C ASN A 143 -15.39 -5.38 -17.44
N ALA A 144 -14.26 -4.89 -16.91
CA ALA A 144 -12.93 -5.00 -17.52
C ALA A 144 -12.07 -6.13 -16.91
N LYS A 145 -12.67 -7.10 -16.21
CA LYS A 145 -11.94 -8.14 -15.44
C LYS A 145 -10.89 -7.52 -14.50
N GLY A 146 -11.24 -6.44 -13.81
CA GLY A 146 -10.37 -5.70 -12.90
C GLY A 146 -9.29 -4.83 -13.55
N LYS A 147 -9.13 -4.88 -14.88
CA LYS A 147 -8.17 -4.04 -15.61
C LYS A 147 -8.55 -2.57 -15.49
N SER A 148 -7.58 -1.75 -15.08
CA SER A 148 -7.82 -0.35 -14.74
C SER A 148 -7.42 0.61 -15.88
N TRP A 149 -6.45 0.23 -16.73
CA TRP A 149 -5.97 0.97 -17.91
C TRP A 149 -5.27 0.02 -18.90
N ILE A 150 -4.99 0.50 -20.11
CA ILE A 150 -4.15 -0.20 -21.10
C ILE A 150 -2.71 0.36 -21.03
N ALA A 151 -1.71 -0.51 -21.12
CA ALA A 151 -0.31 -0.06 -21.11
C ALA A 151 0.07 0.72 -22.37
N ASN A 152 0.98 1.68 -22.24
CA ASN A 152 1.45 2.48 -23.38
C ASN A 152 2.32 1.63 -24.33
N GLU A 153 2.15 1.79 -25.64
CA GLU A 153 2.98 1.08 -26.65
C GLU A 153 4.49 1.34 -26.52
N ARG A 154 4.85 2.52 -25.98
CA ARG A 154 6.22 3.04 -25.88
C ARG A 154 6.53 3.39 -24.43
N VAL A 155 7.76 3.10 -24.01
CA VAL A 155 8.30 3.55 -22.72
C VAL A 155 8.38 5.08 -22.64
N TRP A 156 8.13 5.65 -21.46
CA TRP A 156 8.40 7.06 -21.17
C TRP A 156 9.90 7.36 -21.27
N LYS A 157 10.23 8.61 -21.66
CA LYS A 157 11.61 9.10 -21.67
C LYS A 157 12.11 9.31 -20.24
N LYS A 158 13.42 9.18 -20.01
CA LYS A 158 14.06 9.13 -18.69
C LYS A 158 13.90 10.45 -17.89
N GLU A 159 13.67 11.54 -18.61
CA GLU A 159 13.57 12.91 -18.10
C GLU A 159 12.16 13.24 -17.60
N VAL A 160 11.13 12.54 -18.10
CA VAL A 160 9.72 12.69 -17.68
C VAL A 160 9.24 11.58 -16.75
N SER A 161 9.94 10.44 -16.74
CA SER A 161 9.64 9.32 -15.85
C SER A 161 9.82 9.67 -14.37
N LEU A 162 8.86 9.24 -13.56
CA LEU A 162 8.84 9.37 -12.11
C LEU A 162 9.39 8.08 -11.46
N TRP A 163 9.71 8.14 -10.17
CA TRP A 163 10.38 7.04 -9.47
C TRP A 163 9.41 6.00 -8.89
N PHE A 164 9.84 4.74 -8.86
CA PHE A 164 9.17 3.68 -8.12
C PHE A 164 9.43 3.88 -6.62
N PRO A 165 8.39 3.85 -5.76
CA PRO A 165 8.53 4.10 -4.32
C PRO A 165 9.34 3.00 -3.63
N ASN A 166 10.11 3.35 -2.60
CA ASN A 166 10.66 2.33 -1.70
C ASN A 166 9.51 1.62 -0.98
N LEU A 167 9.55 0.30 -0.96
CA LEU A 167 8.66 -0.57 -0.23
C LEU A 167 9.51 -1.50 0.63
N ARG A 168 9.15 -1.64 1.91
CA ARG A 168 9.78 -2.60 2.82
C ARG A 168 8.87 -3.82 3.02
N GLY A 169 9.48 -5.00 3.01
CA GLY A 169 8.76 -6.27 3.16
C GLY A 169 9.71 -7.42 3.48
N SER A 170 9.18 -8.52 3.99
CA SER A 170 9.96 -9.74 4.18
C SER A 170 10.20 -10.43 2.84
N THR A 171 11.39 -10.99 2.65
CA THR A 171 11.72 -11.74 1.42
C THR A 171 11.64 -13.25 1.65
N LEU A 172 11.71 -14.06 0.58
CA LEU A 172 11.83 -15.52 0.73
C LEU A 172 13.26 -15.94 1.11
N SER A 173 14.26 -15.07 0.90
CA SER A 173 15.63 -15.34 1.33
C SER A 173 15.72 -15.46 2.86
N LYS A 174 16.54 -16.41 3.33
CA LYS A 174 16.89 -16.59 4.75
C LYS A 174 18.34 -16.16 5.06
N GLY A 175 19.03 -15.52 4.09
CA GLY A 175 20.46 -15.19 4.16
C GLY A 175 20.80 -13.86 4.84
N GLN A 176 22.10 -13.65 5.10
CA GLN A 176 22.65 -12.59 5.98
C GLN A 176 22.35 -11.13 5.57
N ASP A 177 22.00 -10.85 4.31
CA ASP A 177 21.56 -9.51 3.88
C ASP A 177 20.16 -9.12 4.39
N ALA A 178 19.43 -10.08 4.96
CA ALA A 178 18.23 -9.82 5.72
C ALA A 178 18.58 -9.12 7.05
N VAL A 179 18.45 -7.78 7.07
CA VAL A 179 18.35 -7.02 8.32
C VAL A 179 17.29 -7.68 9.20
N GLU A 180 17.69 -8.04 10.42
CA GLU A 180 16.94 -8.74 11.48
C GLU A 180 15.50 -9.15 11.13
N GLY A 181 15.30 -10.43 10.78
CA GLY A 181 13.97 -11.01 10.56
C GLY A 181 13.48 -11.05 9.11
N GLY A 182 14.37 -10.94 8.11
CA GLY A 182 14.03 -11.20 6.71
C GLY A 182 13.63 -9.97 5.89
N VAL A 183 13.70 -8.76 6.45
CA VAL A 183 13.09 -7.55 5.86
C VAL A 183 14.07 -6.78 4.97
N SER A 184 13.75 -6.68 3.68
CA SER A 184 14.53 -5.92 2.70
C SER A 184 13.79 -4.63 2.25
N SER A 185 14.47 -3.83 1.43
CA SER A 185 13.96 -2.63 0.75
C SER A 185 13.96 -2.90 -0.75
N THR A 186 12.86 -2.60 -1.44
CA THR A 186 12.79 -2.75 -2.91
C THR A 186 13.79 -1.84 -3.59
N THR A 187 14.01 -0.60 -3.14
CA THR A 187 15.02 0.29 -3.71
C THR A 187 16.41 -0.34 -3.75
N LYS A 188 16.83 -1.07 -2.71
CA LYS A 188 18.13 -1.80 -2.72
C LYS A 188 18.20 -2.88 -3.81
N VAL A 189 17.10 -3.59 -4.06
CA VAL A 189 17.03 -4.67 -5.05
C VAL A 189 16.90 -4.13 -6.48
N LEU A 190 16.18 -3.02 -6.67
CA LEU A 190 15.91 -2.40 -7.97
C LEU A 190 17.06 -1.53 -8.48
N THR A 191 17.84 -0.90 -7.61
CA THR A 191 18.93 0.01 -8.02
C THR A 191 19.97 -0.71 -8.87
N GLY A 192 20.37 -0.08 -9.98
CA GLY A 192 21.37 -0.62 -10.91
C GLY A 192 20.86 -1.70 -11.87
N LYS A 193 19.58 -2.10 -11.80
CA LYS A 193 19.02 -3.19 -12.62
C LYS A 193 17.74 -2.80 -13.35
N VAL A 194 17.59 -3.23 -14.59
CA VAL A 194 16.32 -3.14 -15.31
C VAL A 194 15.39 -4.22 -14.78
N THR A 195 14.28 -3.82 -14.17
CA THR A 195 13.42 -4.74 -13.42
C THR A 195 11.97 -4.70 -13.89
N VAL A 196 11.39 -5.88 -14.13
CA VAL A 196 9.93 -6.03 -14.25
C VAL A 196 9.37 -6.26 -12.84
N VAL A 197 8.57 -5.32 -12.33
CA VAL A 197 7.98 -5.38 -10.98
C VAL A 197 6.50 -5.73 -11.10
N GLY A 198 6.08 -6.88 -10.54
CA GLY A 198 4.67 -7.26 -10.44
C GLY A 198 4.14 -7.04 -9.03
N VAL A 199 3.09 -6.21 -8.88
CA VAL A 199 2.40 -5.93 -7.61
C VAL A 199 1.02 -6.60 -7.61
N PHE A 200 0.70 -7.38 -6.58
CA PHE A 200 -0.56 -8.12 -6.45
C PHE A 200 -0.90 -8.39 -4.97
N SER A 201 -2.12 -8.82 -4.66
CA SER A 201 -2.53 -9.23 -3.29
C SER A 201 -3.06 -10.67 -3.18
N ARG A 202 -3.24 -11.36 -4.32
CA ARG A 202 -3.89 -12.68 -4.42
C ARG A 202 -3.38 -13.47 -5.62
N LEU A 203 -3.58 -14.79 -5.61
CA LEU A 203 -3.20 -15.68 -6.71
C LEU A 203 -3.82 -15.30 -8.07
N TRP A 204 -5.05 -14.78 -8.11
CA TRP A 204 -5.65 -14.30 -9.37
C TRP A 204 -4.88 -13.10 -9.95
N ALA A 205 -4.68 -12.04 -9.16
CA ALA A 205 -3.82 -10.91 -9.54
C ALA A 205 -2.39 -11.32 -9.90
N ARG A 206 -1.82 -12.31 -9.19
CA ARG A 206 -0.51 -12.87 -9.51
C ARG A 206 -0.48 -13.55 -10.87
N ASN A 207 -1.53 -14.32 -11.22
CA ASN A 207 -1.66 -14.93 -12.54
C ASN A 207 -1.78 -13.87 -13.65
N GLN A 208 -2.48 -12.75 -13.38
CA GLN A 208 -2.53 -11.61 -14.29
C GLN A 208 -1.14 -10.99 -14.50
N CYS A 209 -0.38 -10.72 -13.42
CA CYS A 209 1.02 -10.28 -13.52
C CYS A 209 1.88 -11.29 -14.31
N HIS A 210 1.72 -12.59 -14.03
CA HIS A 210 2.40 -13.67 -14.75
C HIS A 210 2.00 -13.76 -16.23
N SER A 211 0.90 -13.15 -16.68
CA SER A 211 0.62 -13.05 -18.13
C SER A 211 1.63 -12.16 -18.88
N PHE A 212 2.29 -11.22 -18.18
CA PHE A 212 3.31 -10.32 -18.73
C PHE A 212 4.75 -10.87 -18.69
N PHE A 213 5.10 -11.75 -17.74
CA PHE A 213 6.48 -12.18 -17.48
C PHE A 213 6.62 -13.65 -17.02
N GLY A 214 5.53 -14.42 -17.05
CA GLY A 214 5.54 -15.84 -16.70
C GLY A 214 6.16 -16.72 -17.78
N ALA A 215 6.68 -17.87 -17.36
CA ALA A 215 7.48 -18.77 -18.19
C ALA A 215 6.69 -19.63 -19.20
N ARG A 216 5.35 -19.69 -19.11
CA ARG A 216 4.54 -20.56 -19.99
C ARG A 216 4.35 -19.91 -21.37
N GLN A 217 4.18 -20.73 -22.41
CA GLN A 217 4.03 -20.25 -23.79
C GLN A 217 2.90 -19.22 -23.99
N HIS A 218 1.77 -19.36 -23.29
CA HIS A 218 0.64 -18.43 -23.36
C HIS A 218 0.84 -17.13 -22.53
N GLN A 219 1.91 -17.07 -21.73
CA GLN A 219 2.29 -15.90 -20.93
C GLN A 219 3.19 -15.01 -21.78
N ASN A 220 4.47 -14.86 -21.44
CA ASN A 220 5.41 -14.06 -22.22
C ASN A 220 6.85 -14.59 -22.03
N PRO A 221 7.21 -15.74 -22.63
CA PRO A 221 8.51 -16.37 -22.42
C PRO A 221 9.68 -15.50 -22.87
N GLU A 222 9.49 -14.63 -23.87
CA GLU A 222 10.54 -13.74 -24.39
C GLU A 222 11.14 -12.81 -23.31
N ILE A 223 10.32 -12.32 -22.37
CA ILE A 223 10.82 -11.53 -21.22
C ILE A 223 11.75 -12.37 -20.35
N ARG A 224 11.45 -13.66 -20.12
CA ARG A 224 12.32 -14.53 -19.34
C ARG A 224 13.63 -14.84 -20.07
N THR A 225 13.58 -15.11 -21.37
CA THR A 225 14.78 -15.28 -22.20
C THR A 225 15.68 -14.04 -22.14
N LEU A 226 15.12 -12.83 -22.19
CA LEU A 226 15.90 -11.59 -22.03
C LEU A 226 16.50 -11.45 -20.62
N ILE A 227 15.78 -11.85 -19.57
CA ILE A 227 16.30 -11.80 -18.20
C ILE A 227 17.45 -12.78 -18.00
N GLU A 228 17.33 -13.99 -18.55
CA GLU A 228 18.38 -15.00 -18.49
C GLU A 228 19.60 -14.61 -19.34
N GLN A 229 19.40 -14.00 -20.51
CA GLN A 229 20.49 -13.44 -21.34
C GLN A 229 21.23 -12.30 -20.66
N TYR A 230 20.53 -11.42 -19.93
CA TYR A 230 21.09 -10.27 -19.22
C TYR A 230 21.14 -10.50 -17.70
N ALA A 231 21.43 -11.73 -17.27
CA ALA A 231 21.49 -12.11 -15.87
C ALA A 231 22.35 -11.14 -15.04
N GLY A 232 21.85 -10.74 -13.86
CA GLY A 232 22.48 -9.75 -12.99
C GLY A 232 22.20 -8.29 -13.35
N LYS A 233 21.98 -7.96 -14.63
CA LYS A 233 21.54 -6.61 -15.09
C LYS A 233 20.01 -6.51 -15.23
N ALA A 234 19.35 -7.63 -15.48
CA ALA A 234 17.92 -7.79 -15.64
C ALA A 234 17.33 -8.68 -14.53
N GLN A 235 16.10 -8.43 -14.09
CA GLN A 235 15.38 -9.31 -13.15
C GLN A 235 13.86 -9.12 -13.19
N ILE A 236 13.13 -10.07 -12.60
CA ILE A 236 11.73 -9.90 -12.15
C ILE A 236 11.74 -9.73 -10.62
N VAL A 237 10.92 -8.81 -10.12
CA VAL A 237 10.58 -8.65 -8.70
C VAL A 237 9.08 -8.83 -8.53
N GLU A 238 8.67 -9.68 -7.61
CA GLU A 238 7.26 -9.93 -7.27
C GLU A 238 6.96 -9.35 -5.89
N ILE A 239 5.87 -8.59 -5.77
CA ILE A 239 5.47 -7.86 -4.55
C ILE A 239 4.05 -8.31 -4.19
N ASP A 240 3.97 -9.18 -3.19
CA ASP A 240 2.74 -9.76 -2.65
C ASP A 240 2.26 -8.96 -1.43
N VAL A 241 1.11 -8.32 -1.55
CA VAL A 241 0.53 -7.41 -0.55
C VAL A 241 -0.53 -8.14 0.25
N GLU A 242 -0.15 -8.66 1.43
CA GLU A 242 -0.99 -9.50 2.29
C GLU A 242 -1.72 -8.67 3.36
N ASP A 243 -2.68 -7.81 2.97
CA ASP A 243 -3.40 -6.91 3.90
C ASP A 243 -4.06 -7.62 5.10
N LYS A 244 -4.53 -8.87 4.90
CA LYS A 244 -5.30 -9.62 5.90
C LYS A 244 -4.38 -10.50 6.78
N PRO A 245 -4.34 -10.33 8.12
CA PRO A 245 -3.50 -11.13 9.02
C PRO A 245 -3.72 -12.65 8.92
N VAL A 246 -4.97 -13.09 8.69
CA VAL A 246 -5.31 -14.51 8.51
C VAL A 246 -4.68 -15.08 7.23
N MET A 247 -4.66 -14.31 6.13
CA MET A 247 -4.05 -14.74 4.88
C MET A 247 -2.52 -14.82 5.01
N ARG A 248 -1.92 -13.90 5.78
CA ARG A 248 -0.48 -13.93 6.09
C ARG A 248 -0.06 -15.20 6.82
N TRP A 249 -0.90 -15.74 7.71
CA TRP A 249 -0.64 -17.03 8.37
C TRP A 249 -0.61 -18.19 7.35
N PHE A 250 -1.58 -18.26 6.43
CA PHE A 250 -1.52 -19.22 5.31
C PHE A 250 -0.30 -18.98 4.40
N GLY A 251 0.07 -17.72 4.18
CA GLY A 251 1.27 -17.33 3.44
C GLY A 251 2.58 -17.84 4.04
N TYR A 252 2.63 -18.06 5.35
CA TYR A 252 3.76 -18.75 6.01
C TYR A 252 3.70 -20.26 5.82
N LEU A 253 2.54 -20.90 6.00
CA LEU A 253 2.36 -22.34 5.80
C LEU A 253 2.69 -22.79 4.36
N PHE A 254 2.23 -22.05 3.37
CA PHE A 254 2.48 -22.36 1.95
C PHE A 254 3.78 -21.74 1.39
N GLY A 255 4.54 -21.02 2.21
CA GLY A 255 5.82 -20.41 1.82
C GLY A 255 6.87 -21.42 1.33
N TRP A 256 6.79 -22.68 1.76
CA TRP A 256 7.60 -23.79 1.25
C TRP A 256 7.27 -24.16 -0.19
N ASN A 257 5.98 -24.28 -0.54
CA ASN A 257 5.55 -24.58 -1.89
C ASN A 257 5.85 -23.42 -2.85
N LEU A 258 5.76 -22.18 -2.37
CA LEU A 258 6.18 -21.00 -3.13
C LEU A 258 7.68 -21.01 -3.46
N ARG A 259 8.55 -21.40 -2.52
CA ARG A 259 10.00 -21.54 -2.78
C ARG A 259 10.31 -22.59 -3.85
N LYS A 260 9.50 -23.65 -3.97
CA LYS A 260 9.65 -24.69 -5.01
C LYS A 260 9.31 -24.21 -6.43
N THR A 261 8.61 -23.09 -6.58
CA THR A 261 8.24 -22.56 -7.91
C THR A 261 9.18 -21.48 -8.45
N MET A 262 10.24 -21.13 -7.71
CA MET A 262 11.20 -20.06 -8.05
C MET A 262 12.63 -20.55 -7.84
N LYS A 263 13.59 -20.06 -8.64
CA LYS A 263 15.01 -20.36 -8.44
C LYS A 263 15.46 -19.76 -7.09
N GLN A 264 16.43 -20.38 -6.42
CA GLN A 264 16.89 -19.93 -5.09
C GLN A 264 17.46 -18.51 -5.12
N GLU A 265 18.12 -18.14 -6.22
CA GLU A 265 18.61 -16.78 -6.51
C GLU A 265 17.49 -15.73 -6.55
N GLU A 266 16.29 -16.11 -7.01
CA GLU A 266 15.12 -15.22 -7.12
C GLU A 266 14.41 -15.00 -5.77
N TRP A 267 14.77 -15.73 -4.70
CA TRP A 267 14.10 -15.61 -3.40
C TRP A 267 14.27 -14.23 -2.74
N GLY A 268 15.34 -13.49 -3.08
CA GLY A 268 15.52 -12.09 -2.67
C GLY A 268 14.64 -11.10 -3.44
N ASN A 269 14.07 -11.52 -4.57
CA ASN A 269 13.24 -10.70 -5.45
C ASN A 269 11.74 -10.87 -5.19
N TYR A 270 11.34 -11.80 -4.33
CA TYR A 270 9.96 -11.96 -3.88
C TYR A 270 9.77 -11.28 -2.53
N PHE A 271 8.99 -10.20 -2.53
CA PHE A 271 8.65 -9.41 -1.35
C PHE A 271 7.24 -9.70 -0.86
N LYS A 272 7.08 -9.91 0.45
CA LYS A 272 5.81 -9.94 1.16
C LYS A 272 5.64 -8.66 1.96
N LEU A 273 4.60 -7.89 1.63
CA LEU A 273 4.23 -6.65 2.29
C LEU A 273 3.06 -6.90 3.24
N LYS A 274 3.09 -6.22 4.39
CA LYS A 274 1.99 -6.21 5.35
C LYS A 274 0.77 -5.46 4.81
N GLU A 275 1.01 -4.34 4.14
CA GLU A 275 0.03 -3.40 3.58
C GLU A 275 0.74 -2.51 2.54
N LEU A 276 0.00 -2.01 1.54
CA LEU A 276 0.48 -0.94 0.65
C LEU A 276 -0.22 0.36 1.06
N PRO A 277 0.51 1.40 1.52
CA PRO A 277 -0.12 2.66 1.93
C PRO A 277 -0.91 3.28 0.78
N GLY A 278 -2.15 3.70 1.02
CA GLY A 278 -3.05 4.19 -0.04
C GLY A 278 -2.49 5.36 -0.85
N SER A 279 -1.74 6.26 -0.19
CA SER A 279 -0.98 7.34 -0.84
C SER A 279 0.07 6.83 -1.82
N VAL A 280 0.78 5.76 -1.47
CA VAL A 280 1.78 5.12 -2.32
C VAL A 280 1.07 4.41 -3.48
N ALA A 281 0.01 3.65 -3.19
CA ALA A 281 -0.81 2.97 -4.19
C ALA A 281 -1.34 3.94 -5.25
N GLU A 282 -1.95 5.07 -4.85
CA GLU A 282 -2.43 6.11 -5.76
C GLU A 282 -1.26 6.77 -6.53
N THR A 283 -0.10 6.95 -5.90
CA THR A 283 1.09 7.53 -6.57
C THR A 283 1.62 6.66 -7.73
N ILE A 284 1.60 5.33 -7.58
CA ILE A 284 1.97 4.37 -8.65
C ILE A 284 0.78 3.83 -9.44
N GLY A 285 -0.42 4.37 -9.23
CA GLY A 285 -1.62 3.94 -9.95
C GLY A 285 -2.14 2.55 -9.63
N VAL A 286 -1.75 1.92 -8.51
CA VAL A 286 -2.39 0.67 -8.04
C VAL A 286 -3.78 1.01 -7.49
N VAL A 287 -4.75 1.18 -8.39
CA VAL A 287 -6.14 1.54 -8.07
C VAL A 287 -6.89 0.38 -7.42
N ASN A 288 -6.55 -0.86 -7.80
CA ASN A 288 -7.21 -2.06 -7.32
C ASN A 288 -6.19 -3.16 -7.07
N LEU A 289 -5.80 -3.35 -5.79
CA LEU A 289 -4.94 -4.47 -5.36
C LEU A 289 -5.53 -5.85 -5.67
N SER A 290 -6.83 -5.96 -5.95
CA SER A 290 -7.44 -7.23 -6.38
C SER A 290 -6.97 -7.65 -7.77
N ALA A 291 -6.51 -6.72 -8.62
CA ALA A 291 -5.98 -6.98 -9.95
C ALA A 291 -4.45 -6.82 -9.99
N GLY A 292 -3.79 -7.54 -10.90
CA GLY A 292 -2.34 -7.44 -11.07
C GLY A 292 -1.94 -6.09 -11.67
N THR A 293 -0.86 -5.49 -11.18
CA THR A 293 -0.23 -4.31 -11.80
C THR A 293 1.24 -4.60 -12.06
N VAL A 294 1.73 -4.33 -13.28
CA VAL A 294 3.11 -4.61 -13.70
C VAL A 294 3.79 -3.34 -14.13
N PHE A 295 5.02 -3.12 -13.67
CA PHE A 295 5.85 -1.97 -14.01
C PHE A 295 7.15 -2.45 -14.67
N LEU A 296 7.65 -1.67 -15.62
CA LEU A 296 9.03 -1.75 -16.08
C LEU A 296 9.81 -0.60 -15.44
N VAL A 297 10.81 -0.93 -14.65
CA VAL A 297 11.62 -0.01 -13.86
C VAL A 297 13.05 -0.03 -14.39
N ASP A 298 13.68 1.13 -14.57
CA ASP A 298 15.09 1.22 -14.97
C ASP A 298 16.07 1.21 -13.80
N GLN A 299 17.36 1.27 -14.14
CA GLN A 299 18.49 1.23 -13.19
C GLN A 299 18.48 2.39 -12.17
N GLU A 300 17.80 3.51 -12.44
CA GLU A 300 17.62 4.64 -11.51
C GLU A 300 16.35 4.52 -10.67
N CYS A 301 15.73 3.33 -10.66
CA CYS A 301 14.41 3.07 -10.09
C CYS A 301 13.28 3.92 -10.71
N LYS A 302 13.40 4.41 -11.96
CA LYS A 302 12.32 5.15 -12.63
C LYS A 302 11.34 4.22 -13.32
N ILE A 303 10.04 4.50 -13.19
CA ILE A 303 8.98 3.79 -13.89
C ILE A 303 8.98 4.25 -15.36
N ARG A 304 9.28 3.31 -16.26
CA ARG A 304 9.40 3.55 -17.71
C ARG A 304 8.19 3.06 -18.49
N TRP A 305 7.43 2.11 -17.95
CA TRP A 305 6.18 1.61 -18.51
C TRP A 305 5.35 0.95 -17.40
N ALA A 306 4.02 0.90 -17.55
CA ALA A 306 3.14 0.24 -16.60
C ALA A 306 1.88 -0.34 -17.26
N GLY A 307 1.50 -1.55 -16.88
CA GLY A 307 0.28 -2.26 -17.31
C GLY A 307 -0.55 -2.77 -16.13
N SER A 308 -1.81 -3.10 -16.39
CA SER A 308 -2.81 -3.52 -15.40
C SER A 308 -3.62 -4.71 -15.92
N GLY A 309 -4.09 -5.57 -15.01
CA GLY A 309 -4.93 -6.73 -15.32
C GLY A 309 -4.21 -7.76 -16.18
N ASP A 310 -4.94 -8.48 -17.02
CA ASP A 310 -4.36 -9.43 -17.98
C ASP A 310 -3.71 -8.71 -19.18
N ALA A 311 -2.58 -9.25 -19.64
CA ALA A 311 -1.79 -8.72 -20.74
C ALA A 311 -2.38 -9.03 -22.11
N THR A 312 -2.63 -8.01 -22.94
CA THR A 312 -2.89 -8.19 -24.37
C THR A 312 -1.61 -8.57 -25.13
N PRO A 313 -1.69 -9.15 -26.34
CA PRO A 313 -0.51 -9.43 -27.15
C PRO A 313 0.34 -8.19 -27.44
N GLU A 314 -0.30 -7.05 -27.68
CA GLU A 314 0.34 -5.76 -27.90
C GLU A 314 1.10 -5.26 -26.67
N GLU A 315 0.51 -5.40 -25.48
CA GLU A 315 1.16 -4.98 -24.24
C GLU A 315 2.38 -5.86 -23.92
N LYS A 316 2.30 -7.19 -24.15
CA LYS A 316 3.44 -8.11 -24.03
C LYS A 316 4.60 -7.67 -24.94
N ALA A 317 4.31 -7.38 -26.20
CA ALA A 317 5.28 -6.86 -27.17
C ALA A 317 5.81 -5.46 -26.78
N SER A 318 4.98 -4.60 -26.21
CA SER A 318 5.40 -3.28 -25.72
C SER A 318 6.37 -3.38 -24.54
N LEU A 319 6.13 -4.31 -23.60
CA LEU A 319 7.00 -4.58 -22.46
C LEU A 319 8.36 -5.14 -22.91
N VAL A 320 8.36 -6.09 -23.85
CA VAL A 320 9.58 -6.64 -24.48
C VAL A 320 10.40 -5.54 -25.17
N ARG A 321 9.77 -4.75 -26.05
CA ARG A 321 10.45 -3.64 -26.75
C ARG A 321 10.96 -2.59 -25.77
N GLY A 322 10.19 -2.31 -24.73
CA GLY A 322 10.58 -1.43 -23.64
C GLY A 322 11.82 -1.93 -22.90
N MET A 323 11.83 -3.20 -22.51
CA MET A 323 12.94 -3.82 -21.80
C MET A 323 14.21 -3.84 -22.65
N LYS A 324 14.14 -4.28 -23.92
CA LYS A 324 15.26 -4.24 -24.88
C LYS A 324 15.85 -2.84 -25.06
N LYS A 325 15.06 -1.78 -24.87
CA LYS A 325 15.51 -0.38 -24.97
C LYS A 325 16.17 0.16 -23.68
N LEU A 326 15.97 -0.49 -22.54
CA LEU A 326 16.55 -0.08 -21.25
C LEU A 326 17.78 -0.91 -20.86
N LEU A 327 17.93 -2.10 -21.43
CA LEU A 327 19.11 -2.93 -21.25
C LEU A 327 20.33 -2.28 -21.94
N PRO A 328 21.52 -2.34 -21.31
CA PRO A 328 22.75 -1.73 -21.81
C PRO A 328 23.50 -2.63 -22.81
#